data_AF-A0A3B9G9L7-F1
#
_entry.id   AF-A0A3B9G9L7-F1
#
_cell.length_a   1.000
_cell.length_b   1.000
_cell.length_c   1.000
_cell.angle_alpha   90.00
_cell.angle_beta   90.00
_cell.angle_gamma   90.00
#
_symmetry.space_group_name_H-M   'P 1'
#
loop_
_entity.id
_entity.type
_entity.pdbx_description
1 polymer ?
#
loop_
_entity_poly.entity_id
_entity_poly.type
_entity_poly.pdbx_seq_one_letter_code
_entity_poly.pdbx_strand_id
1 'polypeptide(L)'
;MSPERVFQVLTVLGLAAGGWLYGDYWKKSNLPPLDNDSAATLRAENSELVQRVDTLEEELAQVRSMLSKGPFPVPDDIISWVEKDYDMVFLKNPNVRLASPTKIRDAAHANLRLIYGEVDLENEGLAWELLGLLPPNQRLFTQLLFVNSSGVKGICDLSEQRILLSENFDAMSVPDRSVLVRLLGQLLAYQNYPKKEWGSRDEWQAWEAVHTGSAAAQQSRFLRRNTDTNEASWDDPEPAREQLLNDLEPALQGFCNFPFIEGADFSRYFFIDSRAAWAGMFQNPPSTTAAVLHPNQKEREAIDISFPNSGSEIIHENTIGELGLRLWLEPL
;
A
#
# COMPACT_ATOMS: atom_id res chain seq x y z
N MET A 1 57.64 21.30 -40.46
CA MET A 1 57.97 21.30 -39.02
C MET A 1 57.77 19.88 -38.50
N SER A 2 58.63 19.35 -37.63
CA SER A 2 58.43 18.02 -37.07
C SER A 2 57.20 18.00 -36.14
N PRO A 3 56.46 16.88 -36.06
CA PRO A 3 55.27 16.77 -35.21
C PRO A 3 55.52 17.14 -33.74
N GLU A 4 56.71 16.83 -33.23
CA GLU A 4 57.15 17.18 -31.87
C GLU A 4 57.23 18.70 -31.64
N ARG A 5 57.69 19.47 -32.64
CA ARG A 5 57.75 20.93 -32.52
C ARG A 5 56.35 21.56 -32.56
N VAL A 6 55.43 20.98 -33.32
CA VAL A 6 54.03 21.44 -33.35
C VAL A 6 53.36 21.14 -32.01
N PHE A 7 53.59 19.97 -31.44
CA PHE A 7 53.08 19.60 -30.13
C PHE A 7 53.64 20.51 -29.02
N GLN A 8 54.94 20.79 -29.00
CA GLN A 8 55.55 21.68 -28.01
C GLN A 8 54.98 23.11 -28.09
N VAL A 9 54.78 23.64 -29.30
CA VAL A 9 54.20 24.98 -29.48
C VAL A 9 52.72 25.00 -29.04
N LEU A 10 51.94 23.97 -29.38
CA LEU A 10 50.54 23.87 -28.95
C LEU A 10 50.41 23.72 -27.43
N THR A 11 51.30 22.97 -26.78
CA THR A 11 51.29 22.79 -25.33
C THR A 11 51.66 24.09 -24.60
N VAL A 12 52.65 24.85 -25.10
CA VAL A 12 53.01 26.15 -24.53
C VAL A 12 51.88 27.17 -24.72
N LEU A 13 51.26 27.21 -25.91
CA LEU A 13 50.10 28.08 -26.17
C LEU A 13 48.89 27.67 -25.33
N GLY A 14 48.64 26.38 -25.15
CA GLY A 14 47.57 25.86 -24.30
C GLY A 14 47.76 26.21 -22.83
N LEU A 15 48.98 26.10 -22.31
CA LEU A 15 49.30 26.50 -20.94
C LEU A 15 49.20 28.02 -20.74
N ALA A 16 49.64 28.82 -21.71
CA ALA A 16 49.50 30.27 -21.65
C ALA A 16 48.03 30.72 -21.72
N ALA A 17 47.23 30.12 -22.60
CA ALA A 17 45.80 30.38 -22.70
C ALA A 17 45.05 29.92 -21.44
N GLY A 18 45.38 28.74 -20.92
CA GLY A 18 44.82 28.22 -19.66
C GLY A 18 45.17 29.10 -18.46
N GLY A 19 46.41 29.57 -18.36
CA GLY A 19 46.83 30.50 -17.31
C GLY A 19 46.15 31.87 -17.42
N TRP A 20 45.93 32.37 -18.65
CA TRP A 20 45.21 33.61 -18.88
C TRP A 20 43.72 33.51 -18.54
N LEU A 21 43.06 32.43 -18.97
CA LEU A 21 41.66 32.15 -18.62
C LEU A 21 41.48 31.92 -17.11
N TYR A 22 42.42 31.23 -16.48
CA TYR A 22 42.40 31.05 -15.02
C TYR A 22 42.62 32.37 -14.28
N GLY A 23 43.52 33.24 -14.75
CA GLY A 23 43.73 34.57 -14.19
C GLY A 23 42.54 35.53 -14.41
N ASP A 24 41.88 35.45 -15.56
CA ASP A 24 40.66 36.23 -15.85
C ASP A 24 39.47 35.72 -15.03
N TYR A 25 39.33 34.39 -14.87
CA TYR A 25 38.38 33.79 -13.96
C TYR A 25 38.63 34.25 -12.52
N TRP A 26 39.88 34.22 -12.03
CA TRP A 26 40.22 34.65 -10.67
C TRP A 26 39.95 36.14 -10.44
N LYS A 27 40.20 36.98 -11.45
CA LYS A 27 39.87 38.42 -11.39
C LYS A 27 38.37 38.68 -11.41
N LYS A 28 37.58 37.85 -12.11
CA LYS A 28 36.11 37.95 -12.17
C LYS A 28 35.41 37.24 -11.01
N SER A 29 36.05 36.25 -10.38
CA SER A 29 35.55 35.52 -9.22
C SER A 29 35.86 36.21 -7.89
N ASN A 30 36.59 37.34 -7.92
CA ASN A 30 36.49 38.33 -6.86
C ASN A 30 35.06 38.89 -6.91
N LEU A 31 34.15 38.17 -6.28
CA LEU A 31 32.90 38.72 -5.78
C LEU A 31 33.24 40.07 -5.13
N PRO A 32 32.51 41.16 -5.44
CA PRO A 32 32.69 42.39 -4.69
C PRO A 32 32.65 42.05 -3.20
N PRO A 33 33.49 42.67 -2.36
CA PRO A 33 33.47 42.37 -0.92
C PRO A 33 32.01 42.46 -0.49
N LEU A 34 31.45 41.34 -0.02
CA LEU A 34 30.09 41.31 0.51
C LEU A 34 30.04 42.47 1.49
N ASP A 35 29.21 43.46 1.19
CA ASP A 35 29.02 44.59 2.08
C ASP A 35 28.70 44.01 3.45
N ASN A 36 29.46 44.37 4.49
CA ASN A 36 29.32 43.72 5.80
C ASN A 36 27.87 43.78 6.29
N ASP A 37 27.15 44.83 5.88
CA ASP A 37 25.72 45.00 6.09
C ASP A 37 24.88 43.97 5.33
N SER A 38 25.18 43.67 4.06
CA SER A 38 24.51 42.60 3.28
C SER A 38 24.78 41.19 3.82
N ALA A 39 25.98 40.96 4.37
CA ALA A 39 26.32 39.70 5.02
C ALA A 39 25.69 39.59 6.43
N ALA A 40 25.46 40.72 7.10
CA ALA A 40 24.75 40.76 8.37
C ALA A 40 23.25 40.55 8.17
N THR A 41 22.64 41.15 7.14
CA THR A 41 21.22 40.94 6.80
C THR A 41 20.94 39.50 6.38
N LEU A 42 21.76 38.90 5.53
CA LEU A 42 21.59 37.48 5.13
C LEU A 42 21.77 36.50 6.29
N ARG A 43 22.62 36.83 7.29
CA ARG A 43 22.75 36.02 8.52
C ARG A 43 21.54 36.21 9.44
N ALA A 44 21.03 37.43 9.55
CA ALA A 44 19.82 37.72 10.30
C ALA A 44 18.60 37.00 9.69
N GLU A 45 18.43 37.08 8.36
CA GLU A 45 17.38 36.37 7.63
C GLU A 45 17.52 34.84 7.78
N ASN A 46 18.73 34.29 7.68
CA ASN A 46 18.94 32.86 7.94
C ASN A 46 18.59 32.49 9.39
N SER A 47 18.98 33.29 10.37
CA SER A 47 18.63 33.02 11.77
C SER A 47 17.12 33.10 12.02
N GLU A 48 16.43 34.03 11.38
CA GLU A 48 14.98 34.15 11.45
C GLU A 48 14.28 32.99 10.75
N LEU A 49 14.77 32.56 9.58
CA LEU A 49 14.25 31.40 8.87
C LEU A 49 14.46 30.10 9.66
N VAL A 50 15.63 29.90 10.25
CA VAL A 50 15.91 28.75 11.12
C VAL A 50 14.98 28.77 12.32
N GLN A 51 14.81 29.91 12.98
CA GLN A 51 13.88 30.03 14.10
C GLN A 51 12.43 29.73 13.68
N ARG A 52 11.99 30.21 12.51
CA ARG A 52 10.65 29.89 11.98
C ARG A 52 10.50 28.40 11.69
N VAL A 53 11.52 27.75 11.14
CA VAL A 53 11.51 26.29 10.90
C VAL A 53 11.39 25.55 12.22
N ASP A 54 12.21 25.88 13.22
CA ASP A 54 12.16 25.25 14.55
C ASP A 54 10.77 25.43 15.19
N THR A 55 10.21 26.64 15.12
CA THR A 55 8.87 26.95 15.66
C THR A 55 7.79 26.13 14.94
N LEU A 56 7.86 26.03 13.61
CA LEU A 56 6.91 25.22 12.83
C LEU A 56 7.06 23.73 13.13
N GLU A 57 8.28 23.23 13.35
CA GLU A 57 8.51 21.84 13.75
C GLU A 57 7.91 21.53 15.13
N GLU A 58 8.05 22.45 16.10
CA GLU A 58 7.43 22.34 17.41
C GLU A 58 5.89 22.36 17.33
N GLU A 59 5.32 23.29 16.57
CA GLU A 59 3.86 23.37 16.34
C GLU A 59 3.33 22.09 15.67
N LEU A 60 4.04 21.58 14.66
CA LEU A 60 3.69 20.34 13.97
C LEU A 60 3.77 19.14 14.94
N ALA A 61 4.79 19.07 15.80
CA ALA A 61 4.90 18.05 16.84
C ALA A 61 3.75 18.13 17.85
N GLN A 62 3.35 19.34 18.24
CA GLN A 62 2.21 19.57 19.13
C GLN A 62 0.88 19.13 18.48
N VAL A 63 0.64 19.49 17.22
CA VAL A 63 -0.55 19.05 16.46
C VAL A 63 -0.56 17.54 16.31
N ARG A 64 0.56 16.91 15.95
CA ARG A 64 0.69 15.44 15.90
C ARG A 64 0.36 14.79 17.25
N SER A 65 0.82 15.37 18.35
CA SER A 65 0.53 14.90 19.71
C SER A 65 -0.95 15.04 20.10
N MET A 66 -1.63 16.08 19.62
CA MET A 66 -3.08 16.22 19.79
C MET A 66 -3.86 15.20 18.93
N LEU A 67 -3.45 15.02 17.67
CA LEU A 67 -4.06 14.10 16.73
C LEU A 67 -3.82 12.63 17.09
N SER A 68 -2.70 12.29 17.72
CA SER A 68 -2.44 10.91 18.20
C SER A 68 -3.42 10.47 19.29
N LYS A 69 -4.05 11.42 19.99
CA LYS A 69 -5.10 11.18 20.99
C LYS A 69 -6.51 11.41 20.47
N GLY A 70 -6.65 12.11 19.35
CA GLY A 70 -7.93 12.53 18.76
C GLY A 70 -8.25 11.85 17.41
N PRO A 71 -9.39 12.20 16.79
CA PRO A 71 -9.66 11.80 15.42
C PRO A 71 -8.75 12.54 14.44
N PHE A 72 -8.25 11.82 13.44
CA PHE A 72 -7.57 12.41 12.29
C PHE A 72 -8.61 13.12 11.41
N PRO A 73 -8.41 14.40 11.06
CA PRO A 73 -9.35 15.14 10.23
C PRO A 73 -9.28 14.63 8.79
N VAL A 74 -10.33 13.96 8.34
CA VAL A 74 -10.48 13.58 6.93
C VAL A 74 -11.18 14.72 6.19
N PRO A 75 -10.57 15.28 5.13
CA PRO A 75 -11.22 16.28 4.30
C PRO A 75 -12.55 15.80 3.69
N ASP A 76 -13.59 16.63 3.73
CA ASP A 76 -14.94 16.31 3.23
C ASP A 76 -14.97 16.00 1.73
N ASP A 77 -14.05 16.59 0.96
CA ASP A 77 -13.89 16.32 -0.47
C ASP A 77 -13.39 14.90 -0.74
N ILE A 78 -12.51 14.36 0.13
CA ILE A 78 -12.08 12.96 0.05
C ILE A 78 -13.25 12.04 0.36
N ILE A 79 -14.02 12.31 1.41
CA ILE A 79 -15.22 11.53 1.76
C ILE A 79 -16.20 11.52 0.58
N SER A 80 -16.55 12.71 0.08
CA SER A 80 -17.47 12.88 -1.05
C SER A 80 -16.99 12.18 -2.31
N TRP A 81 -15.67 12.18 -2.54
CA TRP A 81 -15.08 11.50 -3.68
C TRP A 81 -15.21 9.97 -3.56
N VAL A 82 -14.97 9.41 -2.37
CA VAL A 82 -15.08 7.97 -2.12
C VAL A 82 -16.53 7.51 -2.28
N GLU A 83 -17.47 8.24 -1.66
CA GLU A 83 -18.91 7.96 -1.75
C GLU A 83 -19.42 8.01 -3.19
N LYS A 84 -19.04 9.06 -3.93
CA LYS A 84 -19.42 9.22 -5.34
C LYS A 84 -18.86 8.13 -6.23
N ASP A 85 -17.63 7.68 -5.98
CA ASP A 85 -17.00 6.65 -6.80
C ASP A 85 -17.62 5.27 -6.55
N TYR A 86 -18.09 4.99 -5.33
CA TYR A 86 -18.80 3.75 -4.99
C TYR A 86 -20.30 3.79 -5.28
N ASP A 87 -20.88 4.98 -5.44
CA ASP A 87 -22.34 5.18 -5.44
C ASP A 87 -22.98 4.66 -4.13
N MET A 88 -22.30 4.93 -3.01
CA MET A 88 -22.68 4.55 -1.65
C MET A 88 -22.43 5.71 -0.70
N VAL A 89 -23.02 5.65 0.49
CA VAL A 89 -22.83 6.66 1.54
C VAL A 89 -22.36 5.98 2.81
N PHE A 90 -21.50 6.64 3.59
CA PHE A 90 -21.11 6.13 4.89
C PHE A 90 -22.32 6.06 5.83
N LEU A 91 -22.60 4.88 6.37
CA LEU A 91 -23.68 4.72 7.37
C LEU A 91 -23.31 5.37 8.71
N LYS A 92 -22.00 5.45 8.99
CA LYS A 92 -21.42 6.15 10.13
C LYS A 92 -20.19 6.91 9.68
N ASN A 93 -20.01 8.13 10.19
CA ASN A 93 -18.84 8.95 9.90
C ASN A 93 -17.54 8.14 10.09
N PRO A 94 -16.60 8.20 9.13
CA PRO A 94 -15.34 7.48 9.23
C PRO A 94 -14.57 7.86 10.50
N ASN A 95 -14.27 6.85 11.34
CA ASN A 95 -13.40 7.04 12.50
C ASN A 95 -11.96 6.77 12.07
N VAL A 96 -11.19 7.83 11.81
CA VAL A 96 -9.79 7.75 11.39
C VAL A 96 -8.90 8.26 12.52
N ARG A 97 -7.79 7.58 12.82
CA ARG A 97 -6.86 7.96 13.89
C ARG A 97 -5.42 7.68 13.49
N LEU A 98 -4.49 8.47 14.02
CA LEU A 98 -3.08 8.10 14.01
C LEU A 98 -2.84 6.99 15.05
N ALA A 99 -1.97 6.05 14.73
CA ALA A 99 -1.72 4.88 15.55
C ALA A 99 -0.26 4.45 15.48
N SER A 100 0.27 4.01 16.63
CA SER A 100 1.61 3.43 16.72
C SER A 100 1.69 2.13 15.90
N PRO A 101 2.91 1.71 15.48
CA PRO A 101 3.10 0.44 14.78
C PRO A 101 2.54 -0.77 15.55
N THR A 102 2.59 -0.74 16.88
CA THR A 102 2.00 -1.76 17.74
C THR A 102 0.48 -1.84 17.60
N LYS A 103 -0.22 -0.69 17.55
CA LYS A 103 -1.68 -0.65 17.38
C LYS A 103 -2.11 -1.09 15.99
N ILE A 104 -1.34 -0.76 14.96
CA ILE A 104 -1.56 -1.27 13.60
C ILE A 104 -1.40 -2.79 13.57
N ARG A 105 -0.35 -3.32 14.21
CA ARG A 105 -0.14 -4.76 14.35
C ARG A 105 -1.27 -5.44 15.13
N ASP A 106 -1.75 -4.86 16.22
CA ASP A 106 -2.88 -5.39 16.99
C ASP A 106 -4.16 -5.44 16.13
N ALA A 107 -4.42 -4.42 15.32
CA ALA A 107 -5.56 -4.41 14.40
C ALA A 107 -5.42 -5.45 13.28
N ALA A 108 -4.21 -5.63 12.72
CA ALA A 108 -3.95 -6.70 11.75
C ALA A 108 -4.18 -8.08 12.37
N HIS A 109 -3.73 -8.27 13.62
CA HIS A 109 -3.99 -9.48 14.39
C HIS A 109 -5.48 -9.71 14.61
N ALA A 110 -6.24 -8.67 14.96
CA ALA A 110 -7.68 -8.76 15.18
C ALA A 110 -8.43 -9.10 13.89
N ASN A 111 -8.03 -8.51 12.76
CA ASN A 111 -8.58 -8.84 11.44
C ASN A 111 -8.32 -10.32 11.09
N LEU A 112 -7.09 -10.82 11.28
CA LEU A 112 -6.79 -12.23 11.05
C LEU A 112 -7.65 -13.12 11.96
N ARG A 113 -7.79 -12.81 13.25
CA ARG A 113 -8.68 -13.59 14.13
C ARG A 113 -10.15 -13.55 13.72
N LEU A 114 -10.62 -12.42 13.22
CA LEU A 114 -11.99 -12.30 12.70
C LEU A 114 -12.22 -13.26 11.53
N ILE A 115 -11.20 -13.45 10.69
CA ILE A 115 -11.28 -14.22 9.45
C ILE A 115 -11.18 -15.73 9.69
N TYR A 116 -10.21 -16.13 10.50
CA TYR A 116 -9.82 -17.53 10.67
C TYR A 116 -10.26 -18.13 12.00
N GLY A 117 -10.79 -17.35 12.94
CA GLY A 117 -10.91 -17.81 14.33
C GLY A 117 -9.55 -18.00 15.01
N GLU A 118 -9.56 -18.28 16.32
CA GLU A 118 -8.30 -18.41 17.09
C GLU A 118 -7.61 -19.76 16.91
N VAL A 119 -8.37 -20.84 16.65
CA VAL A 119 -7.85 -22.21 16.57
C VAL A 119 -7.56 -22.64 15.13
N ASP A 120 -8.35 -22.19 14.15
CA ASP A 120 -8.27 -22.74 12.80
C ASP A 120 -7.03 -22.25 12.03
N LEU A 121 -6.42 -21.14 12.43
CA LEU A 121 -5.25 -20.56 11.75
C LEU A 121 -3.96 -21.39 11.98
N GLU A 122 -3.81 -22.01 13.15
CA GLU A 122 -2.69 -22.94 13.41
C GLU A 122 -2.87 -24.26 12.64
N ASN A 123 -4.10 -24.81 12.67
CA ASN A 123 -4.45 -26.03 11.94
C ASN A 123 -4.36 -25.83 10.41
N GLU A 124 -4.74 -24.65 9.91
CA GLU A 124 -4.58 -24.28 8.50
C GLU A 124 -3.10 -24.19 8.12
N GLY A 125 -2.26 -23.60 8.98
CA GLY A 125 -0.82 -23.58 8.77
C GLY A 125 -0.21 -24.98 8.65
N LEU A 126 -0.61 -25.90 9.52
CA LEU A 126 -0.20 -27.31 9.45
C LEU A 126 -0.72 -28.01 8.18
N ALA A 127 -1.97 -27.76 7.81
CA ALA A 127 -2.55 -28.30 6.58
C ALA A 127 -1.79 -27.81 5.34
N TRP A 128 -1.41 -26.53 5.29
CA TRP A 128 -0.64 -25.95 4.19
C TRP A 128 0.79 -26.50 4.15
N GLU A 129 1.41 -26.75 5.30
CA GLU A 129 2.70 -27.44 5.39
C GLU A 129 2.61 -28.86 4.80
N LEU A 130 1.57 -29.62 5.17
CA LEU A 130 1.37 -30.99 4.67
C LEU A 130 1.00 -31.05 3.18
N LEU A 131 0.32 -30.03 2.67
CA LEU A 131 0.05 -29.87 1.24
C LEU A 131 1.29 -29.41 0.45
N GLY A 132 2.35 -28.96 1.13
CA GLY A 132 3.54 -28.39 0.50
C GLY A 132 3.35 -26.95 -0.01
N LEU A 133 2.26 -26.27 0.39
CA LEU A 133 2.04 -24.84 0.12
C LEU A 133 2.90 -23.94 1.02
N LEU A 134 3.30 -24.47 2.18
CA LEU A 134 4.12 -23.77 3.16
C LEU A 134 5.36 -24.63 3.51
N PRO A 135 6.58 -24.08 3.53
CA PRO A 135 7.76 -24.82 3.95
C PRO A 135 7.68 -25.25 5.42
N PRO A 136 8.33 -26.36 5.82
CA PRO A 136 8.31 -26.84 7.18
C PRO A 136 8.80 -25.81 8.20
N ASN A 137 8.14 -25.73 9.35
CA ASN A 137 8.44 -24.79 10.45
C ASN A 137 8.18 -23.30 10.15
N GLN A 138 7.60 -22.97 8.99
CA GLN A 138 7.11 -21.61 8.77
C GLN A 138 5.75 -21.43 9.45
N ARG A 139 5.60 -20.31 10.15
CA ARG A 139 4.34 -20.01 10.85
C ARG A 139 3.49 -19.09 9.99
N LEU A 140 2.45 -19.67 9.37
CA LEU A 140 1.48 -18.96 8.53
C LEU A 140 0.99 -17.68 9.20
N PHE A 141 0.54 -17.77 10.45
CA PHE A 141 0.04 -16.61 11.21
C PHE A 141 1.04 -15.46 11.27
N THR A 142 2.29 -15.77 11.65
CA THR A 142 3.33 -14.76 11.84
C THR A 142 3.66 -14.07 10.54
N GLN A 143 3.71 -14.80 9.43
CA GLN A 143 4.00 -14.24 8.11
C GLN A 143 2.87 -13.33 7.62
N LEU A 144 1.62 -13.80 7.70
CA LEU A 144 0.46 -12.99 7.35
C LEU A 144 0.36 -11.72 8.22
N LEU A 145 0.59 -11.84 9.53
CA LEU A 145 0.62 -10.70 10.43
C LEU A 145 1.71 -9.72 10.04
N PHE A 146 2.90 -10.21 9.71
CA PHE A 146 4.04 -9.37 9.34
C PHE A 146 3.77 -8.58 8.06
N VAL A 147 3.24 -9.23 7.02
CA VAL A 147 2.88 -8.61 5.74
C VAL A 147 1.79 -7.54 5.90
N ASN A 148 0.81 -7.80 6.78
CA ASN A 148 -0.32 -6.90 6.98
C ASN A 148 -0.04 -5.75 7.98
N SER A 149 1.11 -5.74 8.66
CA SER A 149 1.39 -4.73 9.70
C SER A 149 2.74 -4.03 9.58
N SER A 150 3.73 -4.63 8.91
CA SER A 150 5.07 -4.05 8.80
C SER A 150 5.16 -3.03 7.68
N GLY A 151 5.57 -1.82 8.02
CA GLY A 151 5.85 -0.75 7.04
C GLY A 151 4.61 -0.04 6.50
N VAL A 152 3.40 -0.57 6.73
CA VAL A 152 2.17 -0.04 6.13
C VAL A 152 1.80 1.37 6.62
N LYS A 153 1.40 2.25 5.69
CA LYS A 153 0.85 3.59 6.01
C LYS A 153 -0.48 3.58 6.75
N GLY A 154 -1.22 2.48 6.75
CA GLY A 154 -2.44 2.34 7.53
C GLY A 154 -3.19 1.04 7.27
N ILE A 155 -4.17 0.76 8.14
CA ILE A 155 -5.01 -0.43 8.12
C ILE A 155 -6.46 -0.08 8.43
N CYS A 156 -7.39 -0.80 7.79
CA CYS A 156 -8.80 -0.79 8.15
C CYS A 156 -9.02 -1.87 9.21
N ASP A 157 -9.29 -1.47 10.45
CA ASP A 157 -9.64 -2.36 11.55
C ASP A 157 -11.12 -2.74 11.39
N LEU A 158 -11.36 -3.94 10.85
CA LEU A 158 -12.71 -4.44 10.56
C LEU A 158 -13.47 -4.75 11.84
N SER A 159 -12.75 -5.12 12.91
CA SER A 159 -13.34 -5.46 14.20
C SER A 159 -13.97 -4.25 14.89
N GLU A 160 -13.28 -3.11 14.87
CA GLU A 160 -13.76 -1.85 15.46
C GLU A 160 -14.38 -0.90 14.42
N GLN A 161 -14.37 -1.26 13.14
CA GLN A 161 -14.83 -0.44 12.00
C GLN A 161 -14.22 0.97 12.01
N ARG A 162 -12.89 1.04 12.08
CA ARG A 162 -12.12 2.29 12.10
C ARG A 162 -10.88 2.17 11.23
N ILE A 163 -10.28 3.31 10.90
CA ILE A 163 -9.04 3.38 10.15
C ILE A 163 -7.92 3.83 11.08
N LEU A 164 -6.83 3.08 11.09
CA LEU A 164 -5.61 3.41 11.80
C LEU A 164 -4.54 3.77 10.78
N LEU A 165 -4.08 5.01 10.82
CA LEU A 165 -2.98 5.51 9.99
C LEU A 165 -1.69 5.51 10.79
N SER A 166 -0.56 5.28 10.12
CA SER A 166 0.76 5.38 10.75
C SER A 166 1.02 6.80 11.27
N GLU A 167 1.79 6.91 12.35
CA GLU A 167 2.22 8.21 12.90
C GLU A 167 3.02 9.06 11.90
N ASN A 168 3.66 8.42 10.91
CA ASN A 168 4.39 9.07 9.83
C ASN A 168 3.55 9.32 8.56
N PHE A 169 2.22 9.25 8.66
CA PHE A 169 1.32 9.56 7.55
C PHE A 169 1.36 11.05 7.20
N ASP A 170 1.59 11.37 5.93
CA ASP A 170 1.62 12.72 5.40
C ASP A 170 0.32 13.05 4.65
N ALA A 171 -0.49 13.93 5.23
CA ALA A 171 -1.76 14.38 4.65
C ALA A 171 -1.60 15.19 3.35
N MET A 172 -0.40 15.72 3.06
CA MET A 172 -0.14 16.49 1.84
C MET A 172 0.34 15.59 0.70
N SER A 173 1.02 14.49 1.04
CA SER A 173 1.48 13.47 0.11
C SER A 173 0.29 12.85 -0.65
N VAL A 174 0.33 12.91 -1.98
CA VAL A 174 -0.65 12.25 -2.85
C VAL A 174 -0.63 10.73 -2.63
N PRO A 175 0.53 10.06 -2.53
CA PRO A 175 0.59 8.64 -2.16
C PRO A 175 -0.10 8.29 -0.85
N ASP A 176 0.20 8.98 0.25
CA ASP A 176 -0.38 8.68 1.56
C ASP A 176 -1.91 8.94 1.53
N ARG A 177 -2.37 10.05 0.94
CA ARG A 177 -3.81 10.29 0.73
C ARG A 177 -4.48 9.19 -0.10
N SER A 178 -3.80 8.61 -1.08
CA SER A 178 -4.34 7.49 -1.84
C SER A 178 -4.53 6.24 -0.97
N VAL A 179 -3.64 6.00 0.00
CA VAL A 179 -3.81 4.93 0.98
C VAL A 179 -5.05 5.20 1.83
N LEU A 180 -5.22 6.44 2.32
CA LEU A 180 -6.44 6.82 3.05
C LEU A 180 -7.70 6.59 2.23
N VAL A 181 -7.68 6.95 0.94
CA VAL A 181 -8.78 6.68 0.00
C VAL A 181 -9.10 5.19 -0.09
N ARG A 182 -8.08 4.31 -0.24
CA ARG A 182 -8.28 2.85 -0.23
C ARG A 182 -8.96 2.40 1.07
N LEU A 183 -8.44 2.84 2.21
CA LEU A 183 -8.95 2.42 3.53
C LEU A 183 -10.39 2.92 3.76
N LEU A 184 -10.71 4.12 3.28
CA LEU A 184 -12.07 4.66 3.29
C LEU A 184 -13.01 3.84 2.39
N GLY A 185 -12.57 3.46 1.18
CA GLY A 185 -13.34 2.57 0.30
C GLY A 185 -13.63 1.21 0.93
N GLN A 186 -12.63 0.59 1.56
CA GLN A 186 -12.81 -0.66 2.31
C GLN A 186 -13.82 -0.48 3.45
N LEU A 187 -13.71 0.58 4.25
CA LEU A 187 -14.64 0.86 5.34
C LEU A 187 -16.06 1.13 4.83
N LEU A 188 -16.21 1.89 3.74
CA LEU A 188 -17.49 2.22 3.13
C LEU A 188 -18.22 0.95 2.65
N ALA A 189 -17.51 0.10 1.91
CA ALA A 189 -18.02 -1.18 1.42
C ALA A 189 -18.43 -2.08 2.59
N TYR A 190 -17.56 -2.21 3.61
CA TYR A 190 -17.83 -3.03 4.77
C TYR A 190 -19.01 -2.54 5.62
N GLN A 191 -19.19 -1.22 5.77
CA GLN A 191 -20.34 -0.66 6.49
C GLN A 191 -21.66 -0.98 5.78
N ASN A 192 -21.69 -0.87 4.44
CA ASN A 192 -22.90 -1.10 3.65
C ASN A 192 -23.22 -2.59 3.50
N TYR A 193 -22.19 -3.44 3.36
CA TYR A 193 -22.35 -4.87 3.12
C TYR A 193 -21.43 -5.70 4.05
N PRO A 194 -21.69 -5.68 5.37
CA PRO A 194 -20.84 -6.37 6.32
C PRO A 194 -20.97 -7.89 6.20
N LYS A 195 -19.83 -8.57 6.24
CA LYS A 195 -19.73 -10.03 6.42
C LYS A 195 -18.78 -10.33 7.58
N LYS A 196 -19.16 -11.29 8.43
CA LYS A 196 -18.42 -11.65 9.64
C LYS A 196 -18.11 -13.14 9.75
N GLU A 197 -18.73 -13.93 8.90
CA GLU A 197 -18.59 -15.38 8.87
C GLU A 197 -18.44 -15.82 7.42
N TRP A 198 -17.60 -16.82 7.22
CA TRP A 198 -17.32 -17.42 5.93
C TRP A 198 -17.38 -18.94 6.11
N GLY A 199 -18.02 -19.62 5.17
CA GLY A 199 -18.13 -21.08 5.16
C GLY A 199 -16.82 -21.75 4.75
N SER A 200 -15.92 -21.03 4.09
CA SER A 200 -14.61 -21.55 3.71
C SER A 200 -13.56 -20.46 3.48
N ARG A 201 -12.30 -20.89 3.35
CA ARG A 201 -11.17 -20.07 2.96
C ARG A 201 -11.34 -19.46 1.56
N ASP A 202 -11.86 -20.23 0.62
CA ASP A 202 -12.16 -19.78 -0.75
C ASP A 202 -13.19 -18.65 -0.77
N GLU A 203 -14.26 -18.78 0.02
CA GLU A 203 -15.30 -17.77 0.13
C GLU A 203 -14.78 -16.47 0.74
N TRP A 204 -13.90 -16.57 1.75
CA TRP A 204 -13.25 -15.41 2.32
C TRP A 204 -12.36 -14.71 1.30
N GLN A 205 -11.49 -15.44 0.59
CA GLN A 205 -10.60 -14.87 -0.43
C GLN A 205 -11.41 -14.17 -1.53
N ALA A 206 -12.52 -14.78 -1.97
CA ALA A 206 -13.41 -14.20 -2.97
C ALA A 206 -14.05 -12.90 -2.48
N TRP A 207 -14.53 -12.88 -1.23
CA TRP A 207 -15.10 -11.69 -0.61
C TRP A 207 -14.07 -10.57 -0.43
N GLU A 208 -12.85 -10.92 0.01
CA GLU A 208 -11.75 -9.96 0.19
C GLU A 208 -11.33 -9.36 -1.15
N ALA A 209 -11.27 -10.16 -2.21
CA ALA A 209 -10.96 -9.67 -3.55
C ALA A 209 -11.94 -8.60 -4.03
N VAL A 210 -13.22 -8.70 -3.66
CA VAL A 210 -14.19 -7.61 -3.92
C VAL A 210 -13.89 -6.38 -3.08
N HIS A 211 -13.75 -6.52 -1.76
CA HIS A 211 -13.65 -5.36 -0.87
C HIS A 211 -12.30 -4.64 -0.98
N THR A 212 -11.21 -5.40 -0.99
CA THR A 212 -9.85 -4.89 -1.12
C THR A 212 -9.55 -4.53 -2.57
N GLY A 213 -9.98 -5.33 -3.54
CA GLY A 213 -9.74 -5.07 -4.96
C GLY A 213 -10.46 -3.83 -5.48
N SER A 214 -11.73 -3.64 -5.09
CA SER A 214 -12.47 -2.42 -5.46
C SER A 214 -11.84 -1.17 -4.86
N ALA A 215 -11.37 -1.25 -3.62
CA ALA A 215 -10.67 -0.17 -2.95
C ALA A 215 -9.29 0.11 -3.55
N ALA A 216 -8.56 -0.92 -3.96
CA ALA A 216 -7.30 -0.78 -4.69
C ALA A 216 -7.52 -0.14 -6.07
N ALA A 217 -8.54 -0.56 -6.80
CA ALA A 217 -8.91 0.05 -8.08
C ALA A 217 -9.30 1.54 -7.91
N GLN A 218 -10.02 1.86 -6.84
CA GLN A 218 -10.34 3.23 -6.46
C GLN A 218 -9.06 4.03 -6.15
N GLN A 219 -8.14 3.49 -5.34
CA GLN A 219 -6.85 4.11 -5.06
C GLN A 219 -6.10 4.46 -6.34
N SER A 220 -6.01 3.53 -7.30
CA SER A 220 -5.35 3.77 -8.59
C SER A 220 -6.02 4.92 -9.37
N ARG A 221 -7.36 5.01 -9.36
CA ARG A 221 -8.09 6.12 -10.00
C ARG A 221 -7.80 7.45 -9.33
N PHE A 222 -7.75 7.48 -8.00
CA PHE A 222 -7.39 8.67 -7.22
C PHE A 222 -5.96 9.13 -7.52
N LEU A 223 -5.00 8.20 -7.51
CA LEU A 223 -3.60 8.47 -7.84
C LEU A 223 -3.49 9.10 -9.21
N ARG A 224 -3.99 8.42 -10.26
CA ARG A 224 -3.91 8.88 -11.64
C ARG A 224 -4.45 10.30 -11.82
N ARG A 225 -5.59 10.60 -11.20
CA ARG A 225 -6.20 11.94 -11.29
C ARG A 225 -5.35 13.03 -10.62
N ASN A 226 -4.69 12.70 -9.51
CA ASN A 226 -3.94 13.67 -8.70
C ASN A 226 -2.46 13.78 -9.09
N THR A 227 -1.89 12.77 -9.74
CA THR A 227 -0.54 12.82 -10.35
C THR A 227 -0.54 13.64 -11.63
N ASP A 228 -1.59 13.56 -12.45
CA ASP A 228 -1.72 14.38 -13.66
C ASP A 228 -1.89 15.88 -13.33
N THR A 229 -2.33 16.19 -12.11
CA THR A 229 -2.59 17.57 -11.63
C THR A 229 -1.40 18.15 -10.85
N ASN A 230 -0.58 17.31 -10.22
CA ASN A 230 0.58 17.72 -9.44
C ASN A 230 1.82 17.09 -10.08
N GLU A 231 2.64 17.89 -10.78
CA GLU A 231 3.92 17.51 -11.42
C GLU A 231 5.01 17.06 -10.40
N ALA A 232 4.62 16.47 -9.27
CA ALA A 232 5.55 15.90 -8.31
C ALA A 232 6.09 14.58 -8.87
N SER A 233 7.40 14.50 -9.05
CA SER A 233 8.11 13.27 -9.33
C SER A 233 7.75 12.23 -8.28
N TRP A 234 7.10 11.17 -8.76
CA TRP A 234 6.69 10.02 -7.99
C TRP A 234 7.91 9.16 -7.68
N ASP A 235 8.25 9.04 -6.39
CA ASP A 235 8.98 7.90 -5.88
C ASP A 235 7.93 6.89 -5.40
N ASP A 236 8.00 5.67 -5.92
CA ASP A 236 7.08 4.57 -5.60
C ASP A 236 7.15 4.25 -4.09
N PRO A 237 6.07 4.43 -3.30
CA PRO A 237 6.00 3.88 -1.94
C PRO A 237 5.46 2.44 -2.04
N GLU A 238 6.07 1.37 -1.53
CA GLU A 238 6.98 1.21 -0.39
C GLU A 238 7.96 0.03 -0.68
N PRO A 239 9.29 0.27 -0.77
CA PRO A 239 10.25 -0.81 -0.96
C PRO A 239 10.15 -1.87 0.14
N ALA A 240 9.76 -1.50 1.37
CA ALA A 240 9.70 -2.42 2.49
C ALA A 240 8.58 -3.46 2.36
N ARG A 241 7.31 -3.07 2.13
CA ARG A 241 6.22 -4.05 2.00
C ARG A 241 6.41 -4.93 0.77
N GLU A 242 6.79 -4.34 -0.37
CA GLU A 242 7.03 -5.11 -1.60
C GLU A 242 8.20 -6.08 -1.43
N GLN A 243 9.30 -5.65 -0.81
CA GLN A 243 10.39 -6.54 -0.48
C GLN A 243 9.95 -7.65 0.47
N LEU A 244 9.17 -7.32 1.51
CA LEU A 244 8.63 -8.31 2.43
C LEU A 244 7.69 -9.31 1.77
N LEU A 245 6.86 -8.86 0.82
CA LEU A 245 6.04 -9.74 -0.01
C LEU A 245 6.93 -10.64 -0.88
N ASN A 246 7.93 -10.07 -1.55
CA ASN A 246 8.85 -10.82 -2.40
C ASN A 246 9.71 -11.84 -1.63
N ASP A 247 9.91 -11.63 -0.33
CA ASP A 247 10.62 -12.54 0.57
C ASP A 247 9.75 -13.71 1.06
N LEU A 248 8.43 -13.72 0.81
CA LEU A 248 7.55 -14.84 1.17
C LEU A 248 7.69 -16.01 0.20
N GLU A 249 7.22 -17.18 0.62
CA GLU A 249 7.03 -18.32 -0.29
C GLU A 249 6.03 -17.96 -1.42
N PRO A 250 6.24 -18.40 -2.68
CA PRO A 250 5.38 -18.05 -3.81
C PRO A 250 3.87 -18.25 -3.58
N ALA A 251 3.48 -19.33 -2.90
CA ALA A 251 2.08 -19.56 -2.56
C ALA A 251 1.51 -18.42 -1.68
N LEU A 252 2.27 -17.97 -0.68
CA LEU A 252 1.87 -16.85 0.18
C LEU A 252 1.87 -15.52 -0.55
N GLN A 253 2.80 -15.31 -1.48
CA GLN A 253 2.77 -14.14 -2.36
C GLN A 253 1.47 -14.12 -3.15
N GLY A 254 1.10 -15.25 -3.75
CA GLY A 254 -0.15 -15.42 -4.50
C GLY A 254 -1.38 -15.10 -3.66
N PHE A 255 -1.49 -15.69 -2.46
CA PHE A 255 -2.61 -15.42 -1.56
C PHE A 255 -2.67 -13.95 -1.10
N CYS A 256 -1.53 -13.31 -0.83
CA CYS A 256 -1.48 -11.91 -0.40
C CYS A 256 -1.77 -10.92 -1.56
N ASN A 257 -1.36 -11.27 -2.78
CA ASN A 257 -1.51 -10.40 -3.95
C ASN A 257 -2.88 -10.54 -4.62
N PHE A 258 -3.51 -11.72 -4.51
CA PHE A 258 -4.78 -12.01 -5.17
C PHE A 258 -5.87 -10.94 -4.97
N PRO A 259 -6.13 -10.43 -3.74
CA PRO A 259 -7.15 -9.40 -3.57
C PRO A 259 -6.81 -8.06 -4.25
N PHE A 260 -5.52 -7.75 -4.42
CA PHE A 260 -5.05 -6.49 -4.98
C PHE A 260 -4.92 -6.53 -6.50
N ILE A 261 -4.57 -7.69 -7.08
CA ILE A 261 -4.37 -7.86 -8.52
C ILE A 261 -5.68 -8.33 -9.15
N GLU A 262 -6.05 -9.59 -8.92
CA GLU A 262 -7.24 -10.22 -9.52
C GLU A 262 -8.52 -9.57 -9.01
N GLY A 263 -8.58 -9.22 -7.71
CA GLY A 263 -9.72 -8.50 -7.15
C GLY A 263 -9.93 -7.12 -7.76
N ALA A 264 -8.85 -6.40 -8.08
CA ALA A 264 -8.95 -5.10 -8.73
C ALA A 264 -9.44 -5.23 -10.19
N ASP A 265 -8.98 -6.24 -10.92
CA ASP A 265 -9.44 -6.52 -12.28
C ASP A 265 -10.90 -7.00 -12.32
N PHE A 266 -11.28 -7.89 -11.40
CA PHE A 266 -12.67 -8.28 -11.18
C PHE A 266 -13.56 -7.07 -10.90
N SER A 267 -13.13 -6.19 -10.00
CA SER A 267 -13.85 -4.96 -9.69
C SER A 267 -14.00 -4.06 -10.94
N ARG A 268 -12.91 -3.85 -11.70
CA ARG A 268 -12.92 -3.06 -12.94
C ARG A 268 -13.92 -3.60 -13.96
N TYR A 269 -14.07 -4.92 -14.06
CA TYR A 269 -15.05 -5.54 -14.95
C TYR A 269 -16.48 -5.01 -14.69
N PHE A 270 -16.95 -5.00 -13.43
CA PHE A 270 -18.27 -4.46 -13.08
C PHE A 270 -18.34 -2.93 -13.19
N PHE A 271 -17.25 -2.24 -12.87
CA PHE A 271 -17.19 -0.77 -12.93
C PHE A 271 -17.41 -0.24 -14.35
N ILE A 272 -16.85 -0.94 -15.35
CA ILE A 272 -16.95 -0.56 -16.76
C ILE A 272 -18.34 -0.89 -17.33
N ASP A 273 -18.96 -1.98 -16.87
CA ASP A 273 -20.28 -2.40 -17.34
C ASP A 273 -21.37 -1.38 -16.95
N SER A 274 -21.61 -1.18 -15.65
CA SER A 274 -22.59 -0.22 -15.18
C SER A 274 -22.48 0.07 -13.68
N ARG A 275 -23.07 1.18 -13.22
CA ARG A 275 -23.16 1.49 -11.78
C ARG A 275 -24.00 0.47 -11.02
N ALA A 276 -25.05 -0.06 -11.65
CA ALA A 276 -25.86 -1.11 -11.07
C ALA A 276 -25.07 -2.42 -10.89
N ALA A 277 -24.26 -2.79 -11.89
CA ALA A 277 -23.40 -3.98 -11.82
C ALA A 277 -22.32 -3.82 -10.74
N TRP A 278 -21.69 -2.63 -10.66
CA TRP A 278 -20.75 -2.28 -9.58
C TRP A 278 -21.37 -2.43 -8.19
N ALA A 279 -22.55 -1.84 -7.95
CA ALA A 279 -23.24 -1.96 -6.67
C ALA A 279 -23.68 -3.41 -6.38
N GLY A 280 -24.14 -4.13 -7.42
CA GLY A 280 -24.58 -5.52 -7.33
C GLY A 280 -23.48 -6.48 -6.87
N MET A 281 -22.22 -6.21 -7.22
CA MET A 281 -21.06 -6.98 -6.77
C MET A 281 -20.90 -6.99 -5.25
N PHE A 282 -21.25 -5.91 -4.54
CA PHE A 282 -21.17 -5.87 -3.08
C PHE A 282 -22.39 -6.48 -2.40
N GLN A 283 -23.56 -6.41 -3.04
CA GLN A 283 -24.80 -7.03 -2.56
C GLN A 283 -24.72 -8.56 -2.63
N ASN A 284 -24.15 -9.07 -3.72
CA ASN A 284 -23.97 -10.50 -3.97
C ASN A 284 -22.51 -10.76 -4.35
N PRO A 285 -21.59 -10.70 -3.36
CA PRO A 285 -20.18 -10.96 -3.62
C PRO A 285 -19.98 -12.41 -4.10
N PRO A 286 -18.95 -12.67 -4.92
CA PRO A 286 -18.61 -14.02 -5.33
C PRO A 286 -18.26 -14.88 -4.10
N SER A 287 -18.68 -16.15 -4.13
CA SER A 287 -18.42 -17.10 -3.06
C SER A 287 -17.20 -18.00 -3.33
N THR A 288 -16.55 -17.84 -4.48
CA THR A 288 -15.38 -18.65 -4.87
C THR A 288 -14.35 -17.79 -5.60
N THR A 289 -13.06 -18.11 -5.40
CA THR A 289 -11.96 -17.47 -6.15
C THR A 289 -12.03 -17.77 -7.64
N ALA A 290 -12.65 -18.89 -8.03
CA ALA A 290 -12.95 -19.19 -9.43
C ALA A 290 -13.84 -18.13 -10.08
N ALA A 291 -14.89 -17.68 -9.38
CA ALA A 291 -15.78 -16.63 -9.88
C ALA A 291 -15.05 -15.28 -10.04
N VAL A 292 -14.08 -14.99 -9.17
CA VAL A 292 -13.23 -13.80 -9.28
C VAL A 292 -12.28 -13.90 -10.47
N LEU A 293 -11.62 -15.05 -10.64
CA LEU A 293 -10.68 -15.29 -11.74
C LEU A 293 -11.36 -15.37 -13.11
N HIS A 294 -12.62 -15.78 -13.14
CA HIS A 294 -13.38 -16.00 -14.38
C HIS A 294 -14.78 -15.38 -14.34
N PRO A 295 -14.91 -14.04 -14.25
CA PRO A 295 -16.21 -13.37 -14.07
C PRO A 295 -17.20 -13.61 -15.22
N ASN A 296 -16.71 -13.98 -16.41
CA ASN A 296 -17.53 -14.21 -17.60
C ASN A 296 -17.92 -15.69 -17.79
N GLN A 297 -17.42 -16.60 -16.96
CA GLN A 297 -17.71 -18.02 -17.13
C GLN A 297 -18.99 -18.39 -16.40
N LYS A 298 -19.75 -19.32 -16.99
CA LYS A 298 -20.85 -19.97 -16.28
C LYS A 298 -20.28 -20.72 -15.09
N GLU A 299 -21.02 -20.68 -13.97
CA GLU A 299 -20.72 -21.52 -12.81
C GLU A 299 -20.51 -22.97 -13.26
N ARG A 300 -19.41 -23.55 -12.79
CA ARG A 300 -19.07 -24.95 -13.01
C ARG A 300 -19.34 -25.68 -11.71
N GLU A 301 -19.95 -26.85 -11.81
CA GLU A 301 -20.08 -27.73 -10.66
C GLU A 301 -18.69 -28.24 -10.24
N ALA A 302 -18.45 -28.28 -8.93
CA ALA A 302 -17.24 -28.87 -8.37
C ALA A 302 -17.20 -30.36 -8.68
N ILE A 303 -16.03 -30.86 -9.06
CA ILE A 303 -15.80 -32.29 -9.25
C ILE A 303 -15.09 -32.80 -8.00
N ASP A 304 -15.76 -33.67 -7.25
CA ASP A 304 -15.13 -34.32 -6.10
C ASP A 304 -14.07 -35.32 -6.57
N ILE A 305 -12.85 -35.12 -6.09
CA ILE A 305 -11.73 -36.05 -6.29
C ILE A 305 -11.56 -36.84 -5.01
N SER A 306 -11.83 -38.14 -5.07
CA SER A 306 -11.61 -39.03 -3.93
C SER A 306 -10.12 -39.39 -3.82
N PHE A 307 -9.49 -39.00 -2.72
CA PHE A 307 -8.16 -39.49 -2.36
C PHE A 307 -8.24 -40.83 -1.61
N PRO A 308 -7.19 -41.67 -1.62
CA PRO A 308 -7.11 -42.85 -0.77
C PRO A 308 -7.30 -42.46 0.70
N ASN A 309 -7.97 -43.31 1.46
CA ASN A 309 -8.42 -43.08 2.84
C ASN A 309 -7.34 -42.35 3.68
N SER A 310 -7.62 -41.11 4.11
CA SER A 310 -6.69 -40.18 4.76
C SER A 310 -6.33 -40.54 6.22
N GLY A 311 -6.53 -41.80 6.63
CA GLY A 311 -6.50 -42.19 8.05
C GLY A 311 -7.76 -41.74 8.80
N SER A 312 -7.77 -41.91 10.12
CA SER A 312 -8.95 -41.68 10.97
C SER A 312 -9.06 -40.27 11.58
N GLU A 313 -8.03 -39.44 11.46
CA GLU A 313 -7.96 -38.13 12.12
C GLU A 313 -7.94 -37.01 11.09
N ILE A 314 -8.98 -36.16 11.14
CA ILE A 314 -9.07 -34.94 10.33
C ILE A 314 -8.44 -33.81 11.16
N ILE A 315 -7.28 -33.34 10.73
CA ILE A 315 -6.56 -32.23 11.38
C ILE A 315 -7.17 -30.86 11.06
N HIS A 316 -7.78 -30.72 9.88
CA HIS A 316 -8.40 -29.50 9.39
C HIS A 316 -9.30 -29.82 8.19
N GLU A 317 -10.45 -29.17 8.08
CA GLU A 317 -11.40 -29.31 6.97
C GLU A 317 -11.77 -27.93 6.44
N ASN A 318 -11.43 -27.63 5.18
CA ASN A 318 -11.67 -26.34 4.56
C ASN A 318 -11.58 -26.43 3.03
N THR A 319 -11.99 -25.37 2.31
CA THR A 319 -11.90 -25.28 0.84
C THR A 319 -10.93 -24.18 0.44
N ILE A 320 -9.84 -24.52 -0.25
CA ILE A 320 -8.79 -23.56 -0.69
C ILE A 320 -9.12 -22.84 -2.01
N GLY A 321 -10.09 -23.35 -2.78
CA GLY A 321 -10.53 -22.75 -4.03
C GLY A 321 -9.61 -22.97 -5.23
N GLU A 322 -9.99 -22.36 -6.36
CA GLU A 322 -9.18 -22.38 -7.58
C GLU A 322 -7.85 -21.65 -7.37
N LEU A 323 -7.83 -20.58 -6.58
CA LEU A 323 -6.59 -19.88 -6.22
C LEU A 323 -5.60 -20.83 -5.55
N GLY A 324 -6.02 -21.52 -4.49
CA GLY A 324 -5.15 -22.46 -3.78
C GLY A 324 -4.68 -23.61 -4.67
N LEU A 325 -5.57 -24.13 -5.53
CA LEU A 325 -5.21 -25.17 -6.50
C LEU A 325 -4.15 -24.69 -7.50
N ARG A 326 -4.28 -23.48 -8.05
CA ARG A 326 -3.30 -22.91 -8.96
C ARG A 326 -1.94 -22.73 -8.29
N LEU A 327 -1.92 -22.17 -7.08
CA LEU A 327 -0.69 -21.96 -6.32
C LEU A 327 -0.01 -23.29 -5.92
N TRP A 328 -0.79 -24.36 -5.78
CA TRP A 328 -0.27 -25.69 -5.51
C TRP A 328 0.34 -26.36 -6.76
N LEU A 329 -0.28 -26.20 -7.93
CA LEU A 329 0.15 -26.84 -9.17
C LEU A 329 1.24 -26.05 -9.91
N GLU A 330 1.16 -24.72 -9.85
CA GLU A 330 2.05 -23.76 -10.50
C GLU A 330 2.48 -22.72 -9.46
N PRO A 331 3.40 -23.07 -8.53
CA PRO A 331 3.99 -22.08 -7.64
C PRO A 331 4.75 -21.05 -8.51
N LEU A 332 4.30 -19.79 -8.44
CA LEU A 332 4.76 -18.67 -9.27
C LEU A 332 6.27 -18.38 -9.15
#